data_AF-A0A925UGW3-F1
#
_entry.id   AF-A0A925UGW3-F1
#
_cell.length_a   1.000
_cell.length_b   1.000
_cell.length_c   1.000
_cell.angle_alpha   90.00
_cell.angle_beta   90.00
_cell.angle_gamma   90.00
#
_symmetry.space_group_name_H-M   'P 1'
#
loop_
_entity.id
_entity.type
_entity.pdbx_description
1 polymer ?
#
loop_
_entity_poly.entity_id
_entity_poly.type
_entity_poly.pdbx_seq_one_letter_code
_entity_poly.pdbx_strand_id
1 'polypeptide(L)' 'MILYEYPFNESIRTMLRLEHLFDRLGQLMARDAAVDHHYALATLFEILDVSSRADLKSDLLKELDKH' A
#
# COMPACT_ATOMS: atom_id res chain seq x y z
N MET A 1 -7.79 11.95 -18.96
CA MET A 1 -7.84 10.51 -19.32
C MET A 1 -7.98 9.73 -18.01
N ILE A 2 -8.89 8.76 -17.93
CA ILE A 2 -9.09 7.94 -16.73
C ILE A 2 -8.33 6.63 -16.93
N LEU A 3 -7.47 6.26 -15.98
CA LEU A 3 -6.70 5.02 -16.00
C LEU A 3 -7.36 4.00 -15.07
N TYR A 4 -7.49 2.76 -15.54
CA TYR A 4 -7.97 1.63 -14.75
C TYR A 4 -6.92 0.53 -14.79
N GLU A 5 -6.48 0.12 -13.60
CA GLU A 5 -5.51 -0.96 -13.44
C GLU A 5 -6.21 -2.22 -12.95
N TYR A 6 -5.82 -3.36 -13.51
CA TYR A 6 -6.36 -4.66 -13.12
C TYR A 6 -5.19 -5.62 -12.82
N PRO A 7 -5.04 -6.08 -11.57
CA PRO A 7 -3.96 -6.99 -11.21
C PRO A 7 -4.20 -8.39 -11.79
N PHE A 8 -3.24 -8.89 -12.56
CA PHE A 8 -3.30 -10.22 -13.16
C PHE A 8 -2.80 -11.36 -12.25
N ASN A 9 -2.25 -11.04 -11.08
CA ASN A 9 -1.85 -12.00 -10.06
C ASN A 9 -1.92 -11.38 -8.65
N GLU A 10 -1.86 -12.22 -7.62
CA GLU A 10 -1.96 -11.78 -6.22
C GLU A 10 -0.79 -10.92 -5.75
N SER A 11 0.41 -11.10 -6.33
CA SER A 11 1.57 -10.28 -6.01
C SER A 11 1.34 -8.82 -6.44
N ILE A 12 0.94 -8.60 -7.70
CA ILE A 12 0.59 -7.27 -8.23
C ILE A 12 -0.62 -6.70 -7.47
N ARG A 13 -1.63 -7.51 -7.15
CA ARG A 13 -2.77 -7.06 -6.33
C ARG A 13 -2.32 -6.51 -4.99
N THR A 14 -1.42 -7.23 -4.32
CA THR A 14 -0.86 -6.83 -3.02
C THR A 14 -0.04 -5.55 -3.15
N MET A 15 0.73 -5.41 -4.24
CA MET A 15 1.54 -4.23 -4.47
C MET A 15 0.73 -2.98 -4.77
N LEU A 16 -0.25 -3.05 -5.66
CA LEU A 16 -1.17 -1.94 -5.93
C LEU A 16 -1.95 -1.54 -4.68
N ARG A 17 -2.34 -2.51 -3.84
CA ARG A 17 -2.98 -2.21 -2.56
C ARG A 17 -2.05 -1.47 -1.61
N LEU A 18 -0.79 -1.87 -1.50
CA LEU A 18 0.18 -1.20 -0.64
C LEU A 18 0.53 0.20 -1.13
N GLU A 19 0.73 0.38 -2.43
CA GLU A 19 0.91 1.70 -3.06
C GLU A 19 -0.23 2.63 -2.67
N HIS A 20 -1.48 2.21 -2.87
CA HIS A 20 -2.64 3.02 -2.52
C HIS A 20 -2.70 3.38 -1.02
N LEU A 21 -2.36 2.43 -0.14
CA LEU A 21 -2.34 2.68 1.31
C LEU A 21 -1.22 3.65 1.71
N PHE A 22 -0.03 3.55 1.11
CA PHE A 22 1.06 4.49 1.37
C PHE A 22 0.75 5.90 0.87
N ASP A 23 0.14 6.04 -0.31
CA ASP A 23 -0.30 7.32 -0.84
C ASP A 23 -1.34 7.97 0.08
N ARG A 24 -2.34 7.19 0.52
CA ARG A 24 -3.35 7.65 1.47
C ARG A 24 -2.71 8.10 2.79
N LEU A 25 -1.77 7.32 3.32
CA LEU A 25 -1.07 7.65 4.56
C LEU A 25 -0.30 8.97 4.41
N GLY A 26 0.46 9.14 3.31
CA GLY A 26 1.21 10.36 3.03
C GLY A 26 0.32 11.61 2.96
N GLN A 27 -0.86 11.49 2.34
CA GLN A 27 -1.83 12.59 2.29
C GLN A 27 -2.42 12.92 3.67
N LEU A 28 -2.76 11.92 4.47
CA LEU A 28 -3.37 12.11 5.79
C LEU A 28 -2.39 12.67 6.81
N MET A 29 -1.13 12.24 6.77
CA MET A 29 -0.07 12.74 7.66
C MET A 29 0.26 14.22 7.42
N ALA A 30 0.05 14.73 6.22
CA ALA A 30 0.35 16.12 5.87
C ALA A 30 -0.76 17.12 6.28
N ARG A 31 -1.89 16.64 6.80
CA ARG A 31 -3.05 17.47 7.15
C ARG A 31 -3.14 17.69 8.66
N ASP A 32 -3.60 18.87 9.07
CA ASP A 32 -3.61 19.27 10.48
C ASP A 32 -4.83 18.78 11.29
N ALA A 33 -5.88 18.30 10.62
CA ALA A 33 -7.11 17.94 11.32
C ALA A 33 -6.91 16.65 12.14
N ALA A 34 -7.33 16.66 13.41
CA ALA A 34 -7.20 15.49 14.29
C ALA A 34 -7.88 14.23 13.73
N VAL A 35 -8.96 14.40 12.96
CA VAL A 35 -9.64 13.30 12.27
C VAL A 35 -8.77 12.67 11.17
N ASP A 36 -7.98 13.48 10.45
CA ASP A 36 -7.08 12.96 9.41
C ASP A 36 -5.96 12.14 10.05
N HIS A 37 -5.41 12.58 11.19
CA HIS A 37 -4.45 11.79 11.95
C HIS A 37 -5.02 10.47 12.47
N HIS A 38 -6.29 10.43 12.90
CA HIS A 38 -6.94 9.19 13.27
C HIS A 38 -6.99 8.20 12.09
N TYR A 39 -7.36 8.69 10.90
CA TYR A 39 -7.35 7.86 9.69
C TYR A 39 -5.95 7.49 9.23
N ALA A 40 -4.93 8.32 9.48
CA ALA A 40 -3.53 7.97 9.22
C ALA A 40 -3.12 6.76 10.05
N LEU A 41 -3.44 6.74 11.35
CA LEU A 41 -3.18 5.59 12.23
C LEU A 41 -3.93 4.33 11.78
N ALA A 42 -5.21 4.46 11.41
CA ALA A 42 -5.97 3.33 10.86
C ALA A 42 -5.31 2.77 9.59
N THR A 43 -4.89 3.66 8.67
CA THR A 43 -4.19 3.29 7.44
C THR A 43 -2.86 2.59 7.73
N LEU A 44 -2.12 3.04 8.75
CA LEU A 44 -0.89 2.39 9.19
C LEU A 44 -1.14 0.95 9.66
N PHE A 45 -2.22 0.70 10.40
CA PHE A 45 -2.59 -0.66 10.81
C PHE A 45 -3.00 -1.53 9.62
N GLU A 46 -3.69 -0.97 8.62
CA GLU A 46 -4.00 -1.69 7.38
C GLU A 46 -2.73 -2.10 6.62
N ILE A 47 -1.72 -1.21 6.54
CA ILE A 47 -0.42 -1.53 5.93
C ILE A 47 0.27 -2.67 6.68
N LEU A 48 0.28 -2.63 8.02
CA LEU A 48 0.86 -3.68 8.84
C LEU A 48 0.17 -5.04 8.64
N ASP A 49 -1.17 -5.06 8.56
CA ASP A 49 -1.94 -6.29 8.33
C ASP A 49 -1.59 -6.89 6.96
N VAL A 50 -1.57 -6.10 5.90
CA VAL A 50 -1.18 -6.57 4.56
C VAL A 50 0.26 -7.08 4.56
N SER A 51 1.18 -6.34 5.20
CA SER A 51 2.60 -6.68 5.23
C SER A 51 2.92 -7.92 6.06
N SER A 52 2.09 -8.26 7.04
CA SER A 52 2.27 -9.47 7.86
C SER A 52 1.80 -10.75 7.18
N ARG A 53 0.89 -10.66 6.20
CA ARG A 53 0.28 -11.82 5.52
C ARG A 53 1.01 -12.22 4.24
N ALA A 54 1.72 -11.28 3.63
CA ALA A 54 2.48 -11.49 2.41
C ALA A 54 3.98 -11.59 2.70
N ASP A 55 4.69 -12.46 1.98
CA ASP A 55 6.16 -12.48 1.99
C ASP A 55 6.70 -11.35 1.09
N LEU A 56 6.36 -10.11 1.47
CA LEU A 56 6.64 -8.91 0.67
C LEU A 56 8.11 -8.78 0.32
N LYS A 57 8.99 -9.11 1.26
CA LYS A 57 10.43 -8.99 1.04
C LYS A 57 10.89 -9.94 -0.07
N SER A 58 10.49 -11.20 -0.01
CA SER A 58 10.84 -12.20 -1.02
C SER A 58 10.22 -11.86 -2.37
N ASP A 59 8.96 -11.46 -2.38
CA ASP A 59 8.25 -11.11 -3.62
C ASP A 59 8.84 -9.87 -4.29
N LEU A 60 9.16 -8.83 -3.52
CA LEU A 60 9.84 -7.63 -4.03
C LEU A 60 11.22 -7.96 -4.58
N LEU A 61 12.03 -8.76 -3.88
CA LEU A 61 13.35 -9.15 -4.36
C LEU A 61 13.26 -9.95 -5.66
N LYS A 62 12.32 -10.89 -5.77
CA LYS A 62 12.10 -11.65 -7.01
C LYS A 62 11.68 -10.77 -8.18
N GLU A 63 10.83 -9.77 -7.96
CA GLU A 63 10.44 -8.83 -9.02
C GLU A 63 11.60 -7.89 -9.41
N LEU A 64 12.42 -7.46 -8.45
CA LEU A 64 13.62 -6.68 -8.74
C LEU A 64 14.67 -7.49 -9.52
N ASP A 65 14.86 -8.78 -9.21
CA ASP A 65 15.82 -9.64 -9.91
C ASP A 65 15.40 -9.98 -11.36
N LYS A 66 14.11 -9.81 -11.71
CA LYS A 66 13.59 -10.04 -13.07
C LYS A 66 13.92 -8.90 -14.05
N HIS A 67 14.38 -7.76 -13.55
CA HIS A 67 14.64 -6.54 -14.32
C HIS A 67 16.08 -6.06 -14.16
#